data_AF-A0AB33AIN4-F1
#
_entry.id   AF-A0AB33AIN4-F1
#
_cell.length_a   1.000
_cell.length_b   1.000
_cell.length_c   1.000
_cell.angle_alpha   90.00
_cell.angle_beta   90.00
_cell.angle_gamma   90.00
#
_symmetry.space_group_name_H-M   'P 1'
#
loop_
_entity.id
_entity.type
_entity.pdbx_description
1 polymer ?
#
loop_
_entity_poly.entity_id
_entity_poly.type
_entity_poly.pdbx_seq_one_letter_code
_entity_poly.pdbx_strand_id
1 'polypeptide(L)'
;MDRQVARVTAWATIQQIPVDKVLTEVGSALNGHRRKFLASLRDPAVTRIVVEHRDRFCRFGSEYVQAALAAQGRELIVVDSGEVDDDLVRDVTEILTSMCARLYGKRAAQNRAKRALAAAASGDVEAA
;
A
#
# COMPACT_ATOMS: atom_id res chain seq x y z
N MET A 1 13.40 2.92 -10.03
CA MET A 1 12.48 4.08 -9.97
C MET A 1 12.68 4.98 -11.16
N ASP A 2 13.89 5.49 -11.42
CA ASP A 2 14.14 6.49 -12.47
C ASP A 2 13.77 6.02 -13.89
N ARG A 3 14.03 4.74 -14.22
CA ARG A 3 13.61 4.16 -15.50
C ARG A 3 12.09 4.18 -15.70
N GLN A 4 11.33 3.92 -14.64
CA GLN A 4 9.86 3.95 -14.69
C GLN A 4 9.35 5.38 -14.85
N VAL A 5 9.91 6.34 -14.09
CA VAL A 5 9.59 7.76 -14.27
C VAL A 5 9.84 8.19 -15.71
N ALA A 6 11.02 7.87 -16.26
CA ALA A 6 11.37 8.21 -17.63
C ALA A 6 10.37 7.64 -18.65
N ARG A 7 9.96 6.38 -18.52
CA ARG A 7 8.98 5.75 -19.42
C ARG A 7 7.61 6.40 -19.33
N VAL A 8 7.10 6.64 -18.12
CA VAL A 8 5.79 7.28 -17.92
C VAL A 8 5.78 8.72 -18.42
N THR A 9 6.83 9.50 -18.13
CA THR A 9 6.94 10.88 -18.60
C THR A 9 7.09 10.96 -20.12
N ALA A 10 7.88 10.07 -20.73
CA ALA A 10 7.98 9.98 -22.19
C ALA A 10 6.62 9.64 -22.83
N TRP A 11 5.89 8.67 -22.27
CA TRP A 11 4.55 8.33 -22.72
C TRP A 11 3.59 9.51 -22.60
N ALA A 12 3.56 10.20 -21.45
CA ALA A 12 2.72 11.38 -21.25
C ALA A 12 3.02 12.48 -22.28
N THR A 13 4.30 12.67 -22.61
CA THR A 13 4.74 13.64 -23.61
C THR A 13 4.23 13.28 -25.00
N ILE A 14 4.30 11.99 -25.39
CA ILE A 14 3.75 11.49 -26.66
C ILE A 14 2.24 11.71 -26.73
N GLN A 15 1.53 11.49 -25.63
CA GLN A 15 0.08 11.70 -25.53
C GLN A 15 -0.32 13.18 -25.36
N GLN A 16 0.64 14.11 -25.36
CA GLN A 16 0.41 15.54 -25.15
C GLN A 16 -0.29 15.84 -23.81
N ILE A 17 -0.03 15.02 -22.80
CA ILE A 17 -0.52 15.23 -21.43
C ILE A 17 0.56 15.99 -20.66
N PRO A 18 0.29 17.22 -20.17
CA PRO A 18 1.25 17.96 -19.37
C PRO A 18 1.51 17.23 -18.05
N VAL A 19 2.77 17.23 -17.61
CA VAL A 19 3.19 16.61 -16.35
C VAL A 19 3.48 17.72 -15.33
N ASP A 20 2.50 18.01 -14.47
CA ASP A 20 2.66 19.05 -13.44
C ASP A 20 3.56 18.60 -12.29
N LYS A 21 3.50 17.31 -11.95
CA LYS A 21 4.20 16.76 -10.78
C LYS A 21 4.52 15.28 -10.97
N VAL A 22 5.77 14.93 -10.67
CA VAL A 22 6.21 13.53 -10.55
C VAL A 22 6.21 13.12 -9.08
N LEU A 23 5.51 12.03 -8.76
CA LEU A 23 5.43 11.49 -7.41
C LEU A 23 6.10 10.12 -7.35
N THR A 24 7.16 10.01 -6.56
CA THR A 24 7.85 8.75 -6.29
C THR A 24 7.78 8.40 -4.81
N GLU A 25 7.40 7.16 -4.52
CA GLU A 25 7.34 6.63 -3.16
C GLU A 25 7.81 5.18 -3.16
N VAL A 26 8.69 4.84 -2.22
CA VAL A 26 9.14 3.46 -2.01
C VAL A 26 8.21 2.83 -0.98
N GLY A 27 7.56 1.73 -1.36
CA GLY A 27 6.68 0.98 -0.49
C GLY A 27 5.85 -0.02 -1.30
N SER A 28 5.44 -1.10 -0.63
CA SER A 28 4.57 -2.11 -1.24
C SER A 28 3.24 -1.50 -1.70
N ALA A 29 2.73 -1.98 -2.84
CA ALA A 29 1.41 -1.62 -3.32
C ALA A 29 0.28 -2.17 -2.44
N LEU A 30 0.59 -3.12 -1.55
CA LEU A 30 -0.28 -3.61 -0.48
C LEU A 30 -0.35 -2.65 0.71
N ASN A 31 0.58 -1.69 0.80
CA ASN A 31 0.61 -0.73 1.90
C ASN A 31 -0.38 0.42 1.65
N GLY A 32 -1.55 0.31 2.28
CA GLY A 32 -2.59 1.35 2.29
C GLY A 32 -2.21 2.65 3.02
N HIS A 33 -1.01 2.76 3.61
CA HIS A 33 -0.53 3.93 4.36
C HIS A 33 0.61 4.69 3.66
N ARG A 34 0.80 4.47 2.35
CA ARG A 34 1.75 5.24 1.53
C ARG A 34 1.40 6.73 1.57
N ARG A 35 2.25 7.53 2.22
CA ARG A 35 1.94 8.91 2.62
C ARG A 35 1.83 9.84 1.41
N LYS A 36 2.75 9.73 0.46
CA LYS A 36 2.72 10.59 -0.74
C LYS A 36 1.56 10.18 -1.64
N PHE A 37 1.35 8.89 -1.83
CA PHE A 37 0.20 8.34 -2.56
C PHE A 37 -1.14 8.84 -2.00
N LEU A 38 -1.37 8.67 -0.69
CA LEU A 38 -2.59 9.17 -0.06
C LEU A 38 -2.72 10.69 -0.14
N ALA A 39 -1.62 11.44 -0.05
CA ALA A 39 -1.65 12.88 -0.24
C ALA A 39 -2.13 13.27 -1.65
N SER A 40 -1.68 12.58 -2.71
CA SER A 40 -2.18 12.84 -4.07
C SER A 40 -3.65 12.49 -4.27
N LEU A 41 -4.16 11.45 -3.58
CA LEU A 41 -5.58 11.11 -3.66
C LEU A 41 -6.46 12.12 -2.92
N ARG A 42 -5.96 12.72 -1.84
CA ARG A 42 -6.68 13.75 -1.06
C ARG A 42 -6.68 15.12 -1.71
N ASP A 43 -5.69 15.40 -2.56
CA ASP A 43 -5.56 16.68 -3.24
C ASP A 43 -6.56 16.77 -4.40
N PRO A 44 -7.59 17.63 -4.32
CA PRO A 44 -8.58 17.78 -5.39
C PRO A 44 -8.00 18.46 -6.64
N ALA A 45 -6.84 19.13 -6.55
CA ALA A 45 -6.18 19.72 -7.71
C ALA A 45 -5.58 18.66 -8.65
N VAL A 46 -5.37 17.44 -8.17
CA VAL A 46 -4.86 16.33 -8.99
C VAL A 46 -6.01 15.73 -9.79
N THR A 47 -6.19 16.20 -11.02
CA THR A 47 -7.30 15.76 -11.91
C THR A 47 -6.98 14.48 -12.67
N ARG A 48 -5.71 14.21 -12.96
CA ARG A 48 -5.27 13.03 -13.71
C ARG A 48 -4.06 12.40 -13.05
N ILE A 49 -4.11 11.09 -12.85
CA ILE A 49 -3.03 10.28 -12.29
C ILE A 49 -2.59 9.32 -13.38
N VAL A 50 -1.31 9.37 -13.76
CA VAL A 50 -0.72 8.45 -14.74
C VAL A 50 0.22 7.50 -14.02
N VAL A 51 0.00 6.20 -14.20
CA VAL A 51 0.86 5.14 -13.66
C VAL A 51 1.30 4.21 -14.78
N GLU A 52 2.46 3.58 -14.61
CA GLU A 52 2.94 2.62 -15.60
C GLU A 52 2.03 1.40 -15.66
N HIS A 53 1.84 0.72 -14.53
CA HIS A 53 1.02 -0.46 -14.38
C HIS A 53 0.04 -0.27 -13.22
N ARG A 54 -1.07 -1.01 -13.22
CA ARG A 54 -2.11 -0.91 -12.19
C ARG A 54 -1.61 -1.32 -10.80
N ASP A 55 -0.73 -2.30 -10.72
CA ASP A 55 -0.12 -2.78 -9.47
C ASP A 55 0.76 -1.70 -8.79
N ARG A 56 1.39 -0.79 -9.54
CA ARG A 56 2.14 0.34 -8.98
C ARG A 56 1.23 1.34 -8.28
N PHE A 57 -0.01 1.45 -8.77
CA PHE A 57 -1.05 2.27 -8.15
C PHE A 57 -1.60 1.61 -6.89
N CYS A 58 -2.11 0.38 -6.99
CA CYS A 58 -2.56 -0.40 -5.84
C CYS A 58 -2.67 -1.87 -6.23
N ARG A 59 -2.29 -2.78 -5.33
CA ARG A 59 -2.35 -4.22 -5.65
C ARG A 59 -3.78 -4.76 -5.64
N PHE A 60 -4.64 -4.21 -4.79
CA PHE A 60 -6.05 -4.58 -4.70
C PHE A 60 -6.94 -3.35 -4.60
N GLY A 61 -8.17 -3.43 -5.11
CA GLY A 61 -9.16 -2.36 -4.98
C GLY A 61 -8.83 -1.11 -5.80
N SER A 62 -7.94 -1.23 -6.79
CA SER A 62 -7.62 -0.15 -7.73
C SER A 62 -8.86 0.33 -8.47
N GLU A 63 -9.79 -0.58 -8.76
CA GLU A 63 -11.08 -0.37 -9.41
C GLU A 63 -11.99 0.51 -8.55
N TYR A 64 -12.02 0.27 -7.24
CA TYR A 64 -12.81 1.08 -6.30
C TYR A 64 -12.26 2.50 -6.19
N VAL A 65 -10.93 2.64 -6.11
CA VAL A 65 -10.29 3.96 -6.07
C VAL A 65 -10.48 4.69 -7.40
N GLN A 66 -10.37 3.99 -8.54
CA GLN A 66 -10.64 4.54 -9.86
C GLN A 66 -12.09 5.02 -9.99
N ALA A 67 -13.06 4.24 -9.52
CA ALA A 67 -14.47 4.63 -9.52
C ALA A 67 -14.70 5.87 -8.63
N ALA A 68 -14.06 5.94 -7.46
CA ALA A 68 -14.14 7.10 -6.58
C ALA A 68 -13.51 8.37 -7.20
N LEU A 69 -12.38 8.23 -7.90
CA LEU A 69 -11.77 9.31 -8.67
C LEU A 69 -12.69 9.76 -9.81
N ALA A 70 -13.26 8.83 -10.57
CA ALA A 70 -14.17 9.13 -11.67
C ALA A 70 -15.42 9.88 -11.21
N ALA A 71 -15.98 9.53 -10.04
CA ALA A 71 -17.09 10.25 -9.43
C ALA A 71 -16.76 11.72 -9.08
N GLN A 72 -15.47 12.06 -8.96
CA GLN A 72 -14.97 13.42 -8.74
C GLN A 72 -14.53 14.11 -10.05
N GLY A 73 -14.76 13.49 -11.21
CA GLY A 73 -14.27 13.99 -12.51
C GLY A 73 -12.76 13.82 -12.70
N ARG A 74 -12.14 12.89 -11.94
CA ARG A 74 -10.69 12.63 -11.96
C ARG A 74 -10.41 11.31 -12.67
N GLU A 75 -9.27 11.23 -13.33
CA GLU A 75 -8.93 10.11 -14.21
C GLU A 75 -7.68 9.37 -13.74
N LEU A 76 -7.73 8.04 -13.73
CA LEU A 76 -6.55 7.18 -13.59
C LEU A 76 -6.22 6.57 -14.96
N ILE A 77 -5.01 6.85 -15.44
CA ILE A 77 -4.47 6.33 -16.69
C ILE A 77 -3.39 5.31 -16.38
N VAL A 78 -3.52 4.11 -16.95
CA VAL A 78 -2.53 3.05 -16.87
C VAL A 78 -1.86 2.92 -18.24
N VAL A 79 -0.54 3.12 -18.30
CA VAL A 79 0.23 3.15 -19.56
C VAL A 79 0.37 1.77 -20.17
N ASP A 80 0.62 0.76 -19.34
CA ASP A 80 0.80 -0.62 -19.72
C ASP A 80 -0.11 -1.51 -18.86
N SER A 81 -1.03 -2.20 -19.52
CA SER A 81 -1.99 -3.11 -18.89
C SER A 81 -1.38 -4.47 -18.52
N GLY A 82 -0.16 -4.78 -18.96
CA GLY A 82 0.54 -6.00 -18.56
C GLY A 82 0.80 -6.00 -17.06
N GLU A 83 0.35 -7.04 -16.36
CA GLU A 83 0.79 -7.29 -14.99
C GLU A 83 2.20 -7.88 -15.02
N VAL A 84 3.07 -7.44 -14.13
CA VAL A 84 4.41 -8.02 -14.00
C VAL A 84 4.28 -9.28 -13.14
N ASP A 85 4.34 -10.46 -13.77
CA ASP A 85 4.15 -11.77 -13.11
C ASP A 85 5.03 -11.98 -11.87
N ASP A 86 6.24 -11.40 -11.85
CA ASP A 86 7.20 -11.51 -10.74
C ASP A 86 6.70 -10.90 -9.42
N ASP A 87 5.70 -10.00 -9.45
CA ASP A 87 5.21 -9.35 -8.24
C ASP A 87 4.21 -10.24 -7.45
N LEU A 88 3.56 -11.25 -8.07
CA LEU A 88 2.49 -12.03 -7.39
C LEU A 88 3.00 -12.86 -6.21
N VAL A 89 4.09 -13.62 -6.39
CA VAL A 89 4.68 -14.45 -5.32
C VAL A 89 5.13 -13.58 -4.16
N ARG A 90 5.72 -12.43 -4.49
CA ARG A 90 6.15 -11.45 -3.50
C ARG A 90 4.97 -10.91 -2.70
N ASP A 91 3.88 -10.54 -3.37
CA ASP A 91 2.69 -10.00 -2.70
C ASP A 91 2.04 -11.02 -1.78
N VAL A 92 1.87 -12.27 -2.24
CA VAL A 92 1.34 -13.35 -1.39
C VAL A 92 2.24 -13.55 -0.17
N THR A 93 3.56 -13.53 -0.36
CA THR A 93 4.53 -13.64 0.73
C THR A 93 4.42 -12.47 1.71
N GLU A 94 4.28 -11.24 1.23
CA GLU A 94 4.09 -10.04 2.06
C GLU A 94 2.77 -10.09 2.85
N ILE A 95 1.68 -10.53 2.22
CA ILE A 95 0.36 -10.72 2.86
C ILE A 95 0.45 -11.77 3.97
N LEU A 96 0.97 -12.96 3.66
CA LEU A 96 1.11 -14.04 4.62
C LEU A 96 2.03 -13.64 5.77
N THR A 97 3.14 -12.97 5.48
CA THR A 97 4.06 -12.45 6.51
C THR A 97 3.36 -11.46 7.43
N SER A 98 2.60 -10.50 6.89
CA SER A 98 1.82 -9.53 7.65
C SER A 98 0.74 -10.21 8.51
N MET A 99 0.00 -11.16 7.94
CA MET A 99 -1.02 -11.93 8.67
C MET A 99 -0.40 -12.76 9.80
N CYS A 100 0.70 -13.44 9.53
CA CYS A 100 1.46 -14.20 10.54
C CYS A 100 1.95 -13.28 11.66
N ALA A 101 2.57 -12.14 11.33
CA ALA A 101 3.03 -11.17 12.34
C ALA A 101 1.87 -10.68 13.23
N ARG A 102 0.70 -10.39 12.66
CA ARG A 102 -0.50 -9.98 13.41
C ARG A 102 -1.04 -11.11 14.29
N LEU A 103 -1.17 -12.32 13.74
CA LEU A 103 -1.72 -13.48 14.45
C LEU A 103 -0.80 -13.92 15.59
N TYR A 104 0.49 -14.13 15.29
CA TYR A 104 1.47 -14.59 16.27
C TYR A 104 1.89 -13.48 17.23
N GLY A 105 1.94 -12.22 16.80
CA GLY A 105 2.14 -11.08 17.69
C GLY A 105 1.02 -10.97 18.74
N LYS A 106 -0.24 -11.13 18.33
CA LYS A 106 -1.39 -11.19 19.26
C LYS A 106 -1.28 -12.35 20.23
N ARG A 107 -0.91 -13.55 19.76
CA ARG A 107 -0.69 -14.74 20.63
C ARG A 107 0.44 -14.52 21.62
N ALA A 108 1.56 -13.95 21.19
CA ALA A 108 2.69 -13.64 22.07
C ALA A 108 2.30 -12.61 23.14
N ALA A 109 1.55 -11.57 22.79
CA ALA A 109 1.03 -10.59 23.74
C ALA A 109 0.08 -11.24 24.78
N GLN A 110 -0.87 -12.07 24.35
CA GLN A 110 -1.78 -12.80 25.24
C GLN A 110 -1.04 -13.74 26.19
N ASN A 111 -0.04 -14.47 25.69
CA ASN A 111 0.76 -15.36 26.51
C ASN A 111 1.59 -14.60 27.55
N ARG A 112 2.17 -13.45 27.18
CA ARG A 112 2.86 -12.57 28.13
C ARG A 112 1.91 -12.04 29.22
N ALA A 113 0.71 -11.61 28.85
CA ALA A 113 -0.30 -11.15 29.82
C ALA A 113 -0.72 -12.27 30.79
N LYS A 114 -0.97 -13.48 30.29
CA LYS A 114 -1.30 -14.64 31.14
C LYS A 114 -0.18 -14.98 32.11
N ARG A 115 1.09 -14.98 31.65
CA ARG A 115 2.25 -15.23 32.51
C ARG A 115 2.40 -14.15 33.58
N ALA A 116 2.19 -12.88 33.24
CA ALA A 116 2.25 -11.78 34.19
C ALA A 116 1.16 -11.90 35.27
N LEU A 117 -0.09 -12.23 34.88
CA LEU A 117 -1.18 -12.47 35.82
C LEU A 117 -0.93 -13.68 36.73
N ALA A 118 -0.41 -14.78 36.18
CA ALA A 118 -0.06 -15.96 36.97
C ALA A 118 1.06 -15.67 37.98
N ALA A 119 2.09 -14.91 37.58
CA ALA A 119 3.19 -14.52 38.46
C ALA A 119 2.72 -13.59 39.60
N ALA A 120 1.80 -12.66 39.31
CA ALA A 120 1.20 -11.79 40.32
C ALA A 120 0.38 -12.62 41.33
N ALA A 121 -0.44 -13.57 40.86
CA ALA A 121 -1.26 -14.41 41.72
C ALA A 121 -0.44 -15.39 42.59
N SER A 122 0.73 -15.84 42.14
CA SER A 122 1.63 -16.67 42.95
C SER A 122 2.41 -15.87 43.99
N GLY A 123 2.68 -14.58 43.76
CA GLY A 123 3.42 -13.73 44.70
C GLY A 123 2.62 -13.37 45.96
N ASP A 124 1.29 -13.39 45.90
CA ASP A 124 0.41 -13.10 47.04
C ASP A 124 0.31 -14.28 48.04
N VAL A 125 0.74 -15.49 47.65
CA VAL A 125 0.65 -16.71 48.49
C VAL A 125 1.92 -16.94 49.33
N GLU A 126 3.06 -16.34 48.96
CA GLU A 126 4.33 -16.47 49.70
C GLU A 126 4.55 -15.39 50.76
N ALA A 127 3.66 -14.39 50.84
CA ALA A 127 3.75 -13.26 51.78
C ALA A 127 2.74 -13.30 52.94
N ALA A 128 1.95 -14.39 53.07
CA ALA A 128 0.96 -14.61 54.13
C ALA A 128 1.33 -15.83 54.98
#